data_AF-M0CSM7-F1
#
_entry.id   AF-M0CSM7-F1
#
_cell.length_a   1.000
_cell.length_b   1.000
_cell.length_c   1.000
_cell.angle_alpha   90.00
_cell.angle_beta   90.00
_cell.angle_gamma   90.00
#
_symmetry.space_group_name_H-M   'P 1'
#
loop_
_entity.id
_entity.type
_entity.pdbx_description
1 polymer ?
#
loop_
_entity_poly.entity_id
_entity_poly.type
_entity_poly.pdbx_seq_one_letter_code
_entity_poly.pdbx_strand_id
1 'polypeptide(L)'
;MKALRVVGVTILSIVDALVPSVLATLTVFFFVVDPWVDAANPLLLSAGAGAIVFVGTLVVGFAMTMLGQGPFPVTRLTKRLWQWWHRPWFAGSDRRGRGR
;
A
#
# COMPACT_ATOMS: atom_id res chain seq x y z
N MET A 1 -22.13 -1.76 18.05
CA MET A 1 -20.76 -2.30 17.85
C MET A 1 -20.26 -2.24 16.39
N LYS A 2 -21.12 -2.40 15.36
CA LYS A 2 -20.68 -2.37 13.95
C LYS A 2 -20.22 -0.98 13.46
N ALA A 3 -20.89 0.10 13.84
CA ALA A 3 -20.55 1.46 13.37
C ALA A 3 -19.16 1.93 13.81
N LEU A 4 -18.80 1.75 15.09
CA LEU A 4 -17.47 2.12 15.61
C LEU A 4 -16.34 1.36 14.90
N ARG A 5 -16.58 0.07 14.59
CA ARG A 5 -15.62 -0.76 13.84
C ARG A 5 -15.47 -0.27 12.40
N VAL A 6 -16.57 0.11 11.74
CA VAL A 6 -16.52 0.69 10.38
C VAL A 6 -15.73 1.98 10.39
N VAL A 7 -16.01 2.90 11.32
CA VAL A 7 -15.28 4.17 11.45
C VAL A 7 -13.78 3.92 11.68
N GLY A 8 -13.43 3.00 12.58
CA GLY A 8 -12.03 2.64 12.83
C GLY A 8 -11.33 2.06 11.60
N VAL A 9 -12.01 1.20 10.83
CA VAL A 9 -11.47 0.65 9.57
C VAL A 9 -11.31 1.75 8.52
N THR A 10 -12.27 2.65 8.39
CA THR A 10 -12.19 3.78 7.45
C THR A 10 -11.00 4.68 7.79
N ILE A 11 -10.82 5.06 9.05
CA ILE A 11 -9.68 5.87 9.48
C ILE A 11 -8.35 5.16 9.18
N LEU A 12 -8.22 3.88 9.53
CA LEU A 12 -6.99 3.14 9.22
C LEU A 12 -6.76 2.99 7.71
N SER A 13 -7.82 2.86 6.90
CA SER A 13 -7.69 2.74 5.45
C SER A 13 -7.19 4.04 4.81
N ILE A 14 -7.60 5.19 5.35
CA ILE A 14 -7.08 6.50 4.96
C ILE A 14 -5.59 6.59 5.29
N VAL A 15 -5.19 6.14 6.47
CA VAL A 15 -3.77 6.11 6.86
C VAL A 15 -2.94 5.17 5.97
N ASP A 16 -3.49 3.99 5.64
CA ASP A 16 -2.85 3.01 4.74
C ASP A 16 -2.65 3.58 3.33
N ALA A 17 -3.59 4.39 2.85
CA ALA A 17 -3.51 5.07 1.56
C ALA A 17 -2.62 6.34 1.58
N LEU A 18 -2.43 6.96 2.73
CA LEU A 18 -1.63 8.19 2.86
C LEU A 18 -0.16 7.93 2.55
N VAL A 19 0.42 6.86 3.10
CA VAL A 19 1.85 6.52 2.92
C VAL A 19 2.25 6.37 1.45
N PRO A 20 1.60 5.52 0.62
CA PRO A 20 1.97 5.40 -0.79
C PRO A 20 1.65 6.67 -1.59
N SER A 21 0.62 7.45 -1.19
CA SER A 21 0.31 8.71 -1.87
C SER A 21 1.42 9.75 -1.71
N VAL A 22 1.96 9.91 -0.49
CA VAL A 22 3.10 10.80 -0.22
C VAL A 22 4.33 10.35 -0.99
N LEU A 23 4.61 9.04 -1.00
CA LEU A 23 5.71 8.50 -1.78
C LEU A 23 5.54 8.79 -3.28
N ALA A 24 4.35 8.58 -3.83
CA ALA A 24 4.07 8.87 -5.24
C ALA A 24 4.23 10.36 -5.58
N THR A 25 3.71 11.26 -4.73
CA THR A 25 3.90 12.71 -4.89
C THR A 25 5.38 13.06 -4.92
N LEU A 26 6.17 12.60 -3.95
CA LEU A 26 7.60 12.87 -3.87
C LEU A 26 8.34 12.25 -5.07
N THR A 27 8.00 11.03 -5.47
CA THR A 27 8.61 10.38 -6.62
C THR A 27 8.39 11.17 -7.89
N VAL A 28 7.15 11.61 -8.15
CA VAL A 28 6.86 12.40 -9.35
C VAL A 28 7.54 13.77 -9.28
N PHE A 29 7.49 14.43 -8.12
CA PHE A 29 8.10 15.75 -7.95
C PHE A 29 9.62 15.75 -8.17
N PHE A 30 10.33 14.75 -7.63
CA PHE A 30 11.80 14.71 -7.68
C PHE A 30 12.38 13.94 -8.86
N PHE A 31 11.68 12.96 -9.41
CA PHE A 31 12.26 12.05 -10.41
C PHE A 31 11.57 12.09 -11.79
N VAL A 32 10.35 12.63 -11.88
CA VAL A 32 9.56 12.61 -13.13
C VAL A 32 9.43 13.99 -13.75
N VAL A 33 9.40 15.05 -12.95
CA VAL A 33 9.45 16.40 -13.48
C VAL A 33 10.88 16.68 -13.97
N ASP A 34 11.06 16.55 -15.28
CA ASP A 34 12.27 17.03 -15.94
C ASP A 34 12.19 18.57 -16.02
N PRO A 35 13.14 19.32 -15.42
CA PRO A 35 13.16 20.78 -15.49
C PRO A 35 13.31 21.32 -16.92
N TRP A 36 13.66 20.49 -17.90
CA TRP A 36 13.77 20.86 -19.31
C TRP A 36 12.48 20.67 -20.12
N VAL A 37 11.47 20.01 -19.53
CA VAL A 37 10.18 19.80 -20.17
C VAL A 37 9.23 20.90 -19.72
N ASP A 38 8.96 21.87 -20.60
CA ASP A 38 7.99 22.97 -20.46
C ASP A 38 6.52 22.52 -20.22
N ALA A 39 6.28 21.21 -20.12
CA ALA A 39 4.96 20.63 -20.06
C ALA A 39 4.53 20.38 -18.60
N ALA A 40 3.72 21.31 -18.10
CA ALA A 40 2.91 21.26 -16.89
C ALA A 40 3.58 21.58 -15.55
N ASN A 41 2.81 22.27 -14.71
CA ASN A 41 3.22 22.70 -13.38
C ASN A 41 3.63 21.47 -12.54
N PRO A 42 4.90 21.36 -12.08
CA PRO A 42 5.42 20.22 -11.33
C PRO A 42 4.61 19.90 -10.07
N LEU A 43 4.05 20.94 -9.44
CA LEU A 43 3.22 20.80 -8.26
C LEU A 43 1.89 20.13 -8.60
N LEU A 44 1.31 20.47 -9.76
CA LEU A 44 0.05 19.88 -10.21
C LEU A 44 0.24 18.40 -10.57
N LEU A 45 1.33 18.05 -11.27
CA LEU A 45 1.65 16.67 -11.63
C LEU A 45 1.90 15.80 -10.40
N SER A 46 2.72 16.28 -9.47
CA SER A 46 3.02 15.55 -8.24
C SER A 46 1.80 15.39 -7.34
N ALA A 47 1.00 16.45 -7.15
CA ALA A 47 -0.25 16.37 -6.41
C ALA A 47 -1.27 15.41 -7.07
N GLY A 48 -1.37 15.45 -8.40
CA GLY A 48 -2.22 14.54 -9.17
C GLY A 48 -1.83 13.07 -8.98
N ALA A 49 -0.53 12.77 -9.03
CA ALA A 49 -0.02 11.42 -8.79
C ALA A 49 -0.35 10.93 -7.37
N GLY A 50 -0.14 11.78 -6.35
CA GLY A 50 -0.53 11.48 -4.98
C GLY A 50 -2.03 11.17 -4.85
N ALA A 51 -2.88 12.02 -5.44
CA ALA A 51 -4.32 11.83 -5.41
C ALA A 51 -4.78 10.53 -6.09
N ILE A 52 -4.21 10.20 -7.26
CA ILE A 52 -4.51 8.96 -7.99
C ILE A 52 -4.12 7.74 -7.15
N VAL A 53 -2.93 7.76 -6.53
CA VAL A 53 -2.47 6.65 -5.69
C VAL A 53 -3.30 6.52 -4.42
N PHE A 54 -3.70 7.65 -3.81
CA PHE A 54 -4.58 7.65 -2.64
C PHE A 54 -5.94 6.99 -2.96
N VAL A 55 -6.62 7.45 -4.01
CA VAL A 55 -7.92 6.90 -4.43
C VAL A 55 -7.78 5.45 -4.86
N GLY A 56 -6.75 5.13 -5.65
CA GLY A 56 -6.47 3.76 -6.09
C GLY A 56 -6.28 2.80 -4.91
N THR A 57 -5.54 3.22 -3.88
CA THR A 57 -5.30 2.40 -2.69
C THR A 57 -6.59 2.16 -1.90
N LEU A 58 -7.44 3.18 -1.76
CA LEU A 58 -8.75 3.02 -1.11
C LEU A 58 -9.67 2.07 -1.89
N VAL A 59 -9.73 2.22 -3.22
CA VAL A 59 -10.53 1.35 -4.09
C VAL A 59 -10.05 -0.10 -4.00
N VAL A 60 -8.74 -0.34 -4.04
CA VAL A 60 -8.16 -1.67 -3.87
C VAL A 60 -8.45 -2.23 -2.49
N GLY A 61 -8.30 -1.44 -1.42
CA GLY A 61 -8.62 -1.87 -0.06
C GLY A 61 -10.09 -2.23 0.11
N PHE A 62 -10.99 -1.46 -0.51
CA PHE A 62 -12.41 -1.76 -0.54
C PHE A 62 -12.71 -3.06 -1.30
N ALA A 63 -12.16 -3.22 -2.51
CA ALA A 63 -12.30 -4.44 -3.31
C ALA A 63 -11.78 -5.67 -2.56
N MET A 64 -10.61 -5.57 -1.92
CA MET A 64 -10.06 -6.65 -1.09
C MET A 64 -10.94 -6.99 0.11
N THR A 65 -11.63 -6.00 0.69
CA THR A 65 -12.60 -6.23 1.76
C THR A 65 -13.81 -6.98 1.26
N MET A 66 -14.34 -6.62 0.08
CA MET A 66 -15.45 -7.32 -0.56
C MET A 66 -15.09 -8.78 -0.90
N LEU A 67 -13.85 -9.03 -1.31
CA LEU A 67 -13.33 -10.37 -1.60
C LEU A 67 -12.99 -11.18 -0.32
N GLY A 68 -13.31 -10.68 0.87
CA GLY A 68 -13.02 -11.34 2.14
C GLY A 68 -11.54 -11.38 2.49
N GLN A 69 -10.68 -10.74 1.69
CA GLN A 69 -9.25 -10.68 1.96
C GLN A 69 -9.02 -9.73 3.13
N GLY A 70 -9.58 -8.52 3.14
CA GLY A 70 -9.51 -7.53 4.24
C GLY A 70 -8.99 -6.15 3.79
N PRO A 71 -9.10 -5.11 4.64
CA PRO A 71 -9.16 -3.71 4.18
C PRO A 71 -7.84 -2.95 3.97
N PHE A 72 -6.68 -3.53 4.31
CA PHE A 72 -5.40 -2.80 4.36
C PHE A 72 -4.37 -3.40 3.38
N PRO A 73 -4.41 -3.02 2.08
CA PRO A 73 -3.53 -3.60 1.07
C PRO A 73 -2.05 -3.27 1.33
N VAL A 74 -1.71 -2.04 1.72
CA VAL A 74 -0.30 -1.61 1.85
C VAL A 74 0.32 -2.26 3.07
N THR A 75 -0.32 -2.15 4.24
CA THR A 75 0.13 -2.80 5.48
C THR A 75 0.36 -4.30 5.30
N ARG A 76 -0.45 -4.98 4.49
CA ARG A 76 -0.28 -6.42 4.20
C ARG A 76 0.91 -6.69 3.32
N LEU A 77 1.11 -5.90 2.27
CA LEU A 77 2.28 -5.99 1.43
C LEU A 77 3.54 -5.77 2.26
N THR A 78 3.57 -4.74 3.10
CA THR A 78 4.69 -4.48 4.02
C THR A 78 4.93 -5.66 4.96
N LYS A 79 3.90 -6.23 5.57
CA LYS A 79 4.05 -7.42 6.43
C LYS A 79 4.56 -8.64 5.68
N ARG A 80 4.08 -8.89 4.46
CA ARG A 80 4.55 -10.00 3.63
C ARG A 80 6.00 -9.80 3.22
N LEU A 81 6.36 -8.59 2.83
CA LEU A 81 7.73 -8.23 2.49
C LEU A 81 8.65 -8.42 3.71
N TRP A 82 8.22 -7.94 4.87
CA TRP A 82 8.93 -8.12 6.14
C TRP A 82 9.11 -9.60 6.50
N GLN A 83 8.05 -10.41 6.38
CA GLN A 83 8.12 -11.85 6.64
C GLN A 83 9.01 -12.59 5.63
N TRP A 84 9.02 -12.16 4.37
CA TRP A 84 9.89 -12.70 3.35
C TRP A 84 11.35 -12.33 3.61
N TRP A 85 11.61 -11.08 3.99
CA TRP A 85 12.93 -10.58 4.33
C TRP A 85 13.52 -11.23 5.59
N HIS A 86 12.69 -11.40 6.63
CA HIS A 86 13.07 -12.04 7.89
C HIS A 86 12.86 -13.56 7.90
N ARG A 87 12.47 -14.16 6.77
CA ARG A 87 12.38 -15.61 6.69
C ARG A 87 13.81 -16.15 6.79
N PRO A 88 14.14 -16.94 7.83
CA PRO A 88 15.44 -17.60 7.86
C PRO A 88 15.50 -18.49 6.62
N TRP A 89 16.53 -18.29 5.79
CA TRP A 89 16.79 -19.04 4.56
C TRP A 89 16.82 -20.58 4.77
N PHE A 90 16.85 -21.04 6.02
CA PHE A 90 16.90 -22.44 6.45
C PHE A 90 15.57 -23.05 6.90
N ALA A 91 14.45 -22.30 6.95
CA ALA A 91 13.14 -22.85 7.38
C ALA A 91 12.43 -23.68 6.28
N GLY A 92 13.19 -24.42 5.49
CA GLY A 92 12.74 -25.15 4.30
C GLY A 92 12.94 -26.66 4.30
N SER A 93 13.57 -27.27 5.32
CA SER A 93 13.96 -28.69 5.24
C SER A 93 13.26 -29.65 6.21
N ASP A 94 12.61 -29.20 7.30
CA ASP A 94 12.13 -30.14 8.34
C ASP A 94 10.63 -30.04 8.64
N ARG A 95 9.79 -30.24 7.61
CA ARG A 95 8.36 -30.58 7.80
C ARG A 95 7.92 -31.79 6.99
N ARG A 96 8.78 -32.80 6.86
CA ARG A 96 8.41 -34.16 6.47
C ARG A 96 8.94 -35.17 7.49
N GLY A 97 8.39 -35.11 8.70
CA GLY A 97 8.69 -36.05 9.77
C GLY A 97 7.50 -36.40 10.66
N ARG A 98 6.27 -36.18 10.18
CA ARG A 98 5.06 -36.79 10.77
C ARG A 98 4.63 -37.94 9.89
N GLY A 99 5.16 -39.12 10.20
CA GLY A 99 4.85 -40.35 9.52
C GLY A 99 5.45 -41.52 10.26
N ARG A 100 4.71 -41.96 11.29
CA ARG A 100 4.86 -43.20 12.07
C ARG A 100 5.78 -43.13 13.27
#